data_AF-A0A177ERN2-F1
#
_entry.id   AF-A0A177ERN2-F1
#
_cell.length_a   1.000
_cell.length_b   1.000
_cell.length_c   1.000
_cell.angle_alpha   90.00
_cell.angle_beta   90.00
_cell.angle_gamma   90.00
#
_symmetry.space_group_name_H-M   'P 1'
#
loop_
_entity.id
_entity.type
_entity.pdbx_description
1 polymer ?
#
loop_
_entity_poly.entity_id
_entity_poly.type
_entity_poly.pdbx_seq_one_letter_code
_entity_poly.pdbx_strand_id
1 'polypeptide(L)'
;GYMYNKRFYAPEIDTMYKLEKTGKVTDDGKPSYDYTRKPVNDKAYKDICNSPARNDYFLRFHTQLINIFPCSDGALSIIAGRPDAPTSFLLKDELKDDCIYILAALFLLSEQVSISINAEIKEKGNEKLILKSADGNTIYVDQSLVLYKNKENSEEKIKTYHTETVKLINFMKHYAGDAITCIQKEGFIEPTTYEQFMEGKFLSTSRFLIQSYIYEFIDTK
;
A
#
# COMPACT_ATOMS: atom_id res chain seq x y z
N GLY A 1 -13.59 4.48 -8.92
CA GLY A 1 -13.92 5.91 -8.66
C GLY A 1 -13.13 6.47 -7.50
N TYR A 2 -13.49 6.13 -6.26
CA TYR A 2 -12.85 6.70 -5.06
C TYR A 2 -11.36 6.38 -4.93
N MET A 3 -10.95 5.13 -5.13
CA MET A 3 -9.55 4.75 -5.05
C MET A 3 -8.68 5.48 -6.09
N TYR A 4 -9.19 5.58 -7.33
CA TYR A 4 -8.56 6.40 -8.37
C TYR A 4 -8.38 7.85 -7.90
N ASN A 5 -9.45 8.48 -7.40
CA ASN A 5 -9.34 9.87 -6.95
C ASN A 5 -8.35 10.03 -5.78
N LYS A 6 -8.38 9.11 -4.80
CA LYS A 6 -7.46 9.12 -3.66
C LYS A 6 -6.02 8.91 -4.11
N ARG A 7 -5.75 8.03 -5.07
CA ARG A 7 -4.38 7.76 -5.54
C ARG A 7 -3.79 8.88 -6.40
N PHE A 8 -4.61 9.62 -7.14
CA PHE A 8 -4.14 10.61 -8.12
C PHE A 8 -4.26 12.08 -7.67
N TYR A 9 -5.15 12.38 -6.72
CA TYR A 9 -5.47 13.77 -6.34
C TYR A 9 -5.39 14.05 -4.84
N ALA A 10 -4.99 13.07 -4.02
CA ALA A 10 -4.81 13.30 -2.58
C ALA A 10 -3.65 14.27 -2.31
N PRO A 11 -3.86 15.34 -1.51
CA PRO A 11 -2.78 16.29 -1.17
C PRO A 11 -1.67 15.65 -0.32
N GLU A 12 -1.93 14.51 0.31
CA GLU A 12 -0.95 13.75 1.08
C GLU A 12 0.04 12.96 0.22
N ILE A 13 -0.15 12.95 -1.11
CA ILE A 13 0.76 12.33 -2.08
C ILE A 13 1.53 13.44 -2.80
N ASP A 14 2.85 13.40 -2.64
CA ASP A 14 3.79 14.17 -3.45
C ASP A 14 3.84 13.55 -4.85
N THR A 15 3.04 14.12 -5.75
CA THR A 15 2.92 13.65 -7.14
C THR A 15 4.06 14.18 -7.99
N MET A 16 4.78 13.29 -8.68
CA MET A 16 5.88 13.71 -9.52
C MET A 16 5.37 14.23 -10.87
N TYR A 17 5.32 15.54 -11.00
CA TYR A 17 5.06 16.23 -12.27
C TYR A 17 6.19 17.20 -12.63
N LYS A 18 6.34 17.44 -13.93
CA LYS A 18 7.28 18.39 -14.49
C LYS A 18 6.53 19.22 -15.53
N LEU A 19 6.62 20.54 -15.40
CA LEU A 19 6.09 21.47 -16.37
C LEU A 19 7.26 22.27 -16.95
N GLU A 20 7.49 22.15 -18.25
CA GLU A 20 8.59 22.84 -18.93
C GLU A 20 8.04 23.76 -20.00
N LYS A 21 8.45 25.03 -19.97
CA LYS A 21 8.12 25.95 -21.04
C LYS A 21 8.86 25.51 -22.30
N THR A 22 8.11 25.29 -23.36
CA THR A 22 8.68 25.01 -24.68
C THR A 22 9.13 26.31 -25.35
N GLY A 23 10.02 26.21 -26.34
CA GLY A 23 10.34 27.35 -27.22
C GLY A 23 9.21 27.72 -28.19
N LYS A 24 8.06 27.03 -28.13
CA LYS A 24 6.92 27.22 -29.02
C LYS A 24 5.92 28.18 -28.40
N VAL A 25 5.22 28.90 -29.27
CA VAL A 25 4.13 29.79 -28.93
C VAL A 25 2.89 29.26 -29.63
N THR A 26 1.76 29.25 -28.96
CA THR A 26 0.46 28.90 -29.54
C THR A 26 0.00 30.01 -30.50
N ASP A 27 -0.98 29.73 -31.36
CA ASP A 27 -1.47 30.68 -32.38
C ASP A 27 -2.00 32.00 -31.79
N ASP A 28 -2.42 31.98 -30.51
CA ASP A 28 -2.86 33.14 -29.74
C ASP A 28 -1.72 33.86 -28.99
N GLY A 29 -0.45 33.56 -29.31
CA GLY A 29 0.71 34.24 -28.75
C GLY A 29 1.12 33.79 -27.36
N LYS A 30 0.54 32.70 -26.82
CA LYS A 30 0.86 32.21 -25.47
C LYS A 30 2.02 31.20 -25.47
N PRO A 31 2.85 31.18 -24.41
CA PRO A 31 3.85 30.14 -24.24
C PRO A 31 3.22 28.75 -24.20
N SER A 32 3.74 27.81 -24.99
CA SER A 32 3.38 26.40 -24.87
C SER A 32 4.23 25.71 -23.81
N TYR A 33 3.65 24.74 -23.10
CA TYR A 33 4.32 23.99 -22.04
C TYR A 33 4.19 22.49 -22.28
N ASP A 34 5.29 21.76 -22.02
CA ASP A 34 5.29 20.30 -21.96
C ASP A 34 4.99 19.87 -20.52
N TYR A 35 3.98 19.03 -20.37
CA TYR A 35 3.61 18.43 -19.10
C TYR A 35 4.05 16.96 -19.09
N THR A 36 4.88 16.59 -18.12
CA THR A 36 5.28 15.20 -17.89
C THR A 36 4.88 14.76 -16.48
N ARG A 37 4.25 13.58 -16.37
CA ARG A 37 3.93 12.95 -15.09
C ARG A 37 4.59 11.58 -14.99
N LYS A 38 5.18 11.26 -13.84
CA LYS A 38 5.83 9.96 -13.58
C LYS A 38 5.32 9.34 -12.28
N PRO A 39 4.11 8.73 -12.26
CA PRO A 39 3.47 8.29 -11.03
C PRO A 39 4.22 7.19 -10.27
N VAL A 40 5.12 6.47 -10.95
CA VAL A 40 6.07 5.52 -10.35
C VAL A 40 6.99 6.17 -9.31
N ASN A 41 7.20 7.49 -9.40
CA ASN A 41 8.05 8.26 -8.49
C ASN A 41 7.26 8.98 -7.39
N ASP A 42 5.93 8.79 -7.32
CA ASP A 42 5.10 9.40 -6.29
C ASP A 42 5.53 8.92 -4.89
N LYS A 43 5.44 9.82 -3.91
CA LYS A 43 5.78 9.51 -2.51
C LYS A 43 4.73 10.08 -1.59
N ALA A 44 4.60 9.50 -0.39
CA ALA A 44 3.82 10.14 0.66
C ALA A 44 4.55 11.42 1.11
N TYR A 45 3.79 12.50 1.30
CA TYR A 45 4.30 13.74 1.86
C TYR A 45 4.74 13.52 3.30
N LYS A 46 5.86 14.14 3.73
CA LYS A 46 6.42 13.90 5.06
C LYS A 46 5.74 14.70 6.17
N ASP A 47 5.25 15.89 5.84
CA ASP A 47 4.72 16.87 6.79
C ASP A 47 3.22 17.10 6.54
N ILE A 48 2.43 16.04 6.67
CA ILE A 48 0.99 16.03 6.37
C ILE A 48 0.20 16.78 7.44
N CYS A 49 0.58 16.65 8.72
CA CYS A 49 -0.07 17.40 9.80
C CYS A 49 0.84 17.63 11.00
N ASN A 50 0.49 18.62 11.83
CA ASN A 50 1.29 19.05 12.98
C ASN A 50 1.32 18.06 14.16
N SER A 51 0.46 17.04 14.16
CA SER A 51 0.39 16.05 15.24
C SER A 51 1.29 14.86 14.91
N PRO A 52 2.33 14.56 15.71
CA PRO A 52 3.31 13.52 15.35
C PRO A 52 2.71 12.14 15.09
N ALA A 53 1.79 11.67 15.96
CA ALA A 53 1.15 10.37 15.81
C ALA A 53 0.26 10.29 14.56
N ARG A 54 -0.51 11.35 14.28
CA ARG A 54 -1.35 11.42 13.08
C ARG A 54 -0.50 11.53 11.81
N ASN A 55 0.57 12.30 11.86
CA ASN A 55 1.50 12.43 10.75
C ASN A 55 2.15 11.09 10.42
N ASP A 56 2.57 10.32 11.43
CA ASP A 56 3.09 8.96 11.24
C ASP A 56 2.04 8.04 10.61
N TYR A 57 0.78 8.09 11.05
CA TYR A 57 -0.31 7.35 10.42
C TYR A 57 -0.47 7.71 8.94
N PHE A 58 -0.64 8.98 8.61
CA PHE A 58 -0.89 9.38 7.22
C PHE A 58 0.32 9.12 6.32
N LEU A 59 1.54 9.33 6.82
CA LEU A 59 2.76 9.01 6.09
C LEU A 59 2.79 7.52 5.74
N ARG A 60 2.54 6.64 6.72
CA ARG A 60 2.54 5.19 6.50
C ARG A 60 1.37 4.74 5.64
N PHE A 61 0.18 5.27 5.87
CA PHE A 61 -1.03 4.98 5.11
C PHE A 61 -0.82 5.30 3.63
N HIS A 62 -0.40 6.52 3.30
CA HIS A 62 -0.20 6.93 1.90
C HIS A 62 0.99 6.21 1.27
N THR A 63 2.00 5.83 2.05
CA THR A 63 3.06 4.93 1.57
C THR A 63 2.48 3.56 1.19
N GLN A 64 1.63 2.95 2.02
CA GLN A 64 1.00 1.67 1.67
C GLN A 64 0.03 1.80 0.50
N LEU A 65 -0.75 2.88 0.43
CA LEU A 65 -1.64 3.19 -0.70
C LEU A 65 -0.86 3.20 -2.02
N ILE A 66 0.27 3.92 -2.09
CA ILE A 66 1.13 3.94 -3.29
C ILE A 66 1.71 2.56 -3.58
N ASN A 67 2.03 1.78 -2.54
CA ASN A 67 2.63 0.47 -2.71
C ASN A 67 1.66 -0.57 -3.27
N ILE A 68 0.42 -0.62 -2.76
CA ILE A 68 -0.58 -1.63 -3.13
C ILE A 68 -1.47 -1.19 -4.30
N PHE A 69 -1.51 0.11 -4.59
CA PHE A 69 -2.12 0.69 -5.79
C PHE A 69 -1.07 1.43 -6.64
N PRO A 70 -0.13 0.70 -7.26
CA PRO A 70 0.80 1.26 -8.22
C PRO A 70 0.07 1.90 -9.41
N CYS A 71 0.68 2.96 -9.97
CA CYS A 71 0.20 3.60 -11.19
C CYS A 71 1.33 3.78 -12.21
N SER A 72 2.20 2.77 -12.36
CA SER A 72 3.48 2.88 -13.05
C SER A 72 3.38 3.40 -14.49
N ASP A 73 2.30 3.09 -15.19
CA ASP A 73 1.99 3.51 -16.58
C ASP A 73 0.92 4.62 -16.66
N GLY A 74 0.45 5.13 -15.52
CA GLY A 74 -0.63 6.11 -15.44
C GLY A 74 -2.03 5.52 -15.24
N ALA A 75 -2.20 4.20 -15.38
CA ALA A 75 -3.43 3.51 -15.01
C ALA A 75 -3.36 3.04 -13.54
N LEU A 76 -4.50 3.05 -12.84
CA LEU A 76 -4.57 2.46 -11.51
C LEU A 76 -4.51 0.94 -11.65
N SER A 77 -3.62 0.30 -10.90
CA SER A 77 -3.50 -1.17 -10.86
C SER A 77 -3.08 -1.61 -9.47
N ILE A 78 -3.26 -2.89 -9.16
CA ILE A 78 -2.58 -3.54 -8.04
C ILE A 78 -1.29 -4.27 -8.48
N ILE A 79 -1.04 -4.37 -9.79
CA ILE A 79 0.14 -5.02 -10.37
C ILE A 79 1.24 -3.98 -10.58
N ALA A 80 2.30 -4.06 -9.78
CA ALA A 80 3.34 -3.03 -9.75
C ALA A 80 4.49 -3.26 -10.74
N GLY A 81 4.62 -4.46 -11.30
CA GLY A 81 5.77 -4.88 -12.11
C GLY A 81 7.08 -5.06 -11.31
N ARG A 82 7.10 -4.70 -10.02
CA ARG A 82 8.24 -4.92 -9.12
C ARG A 82 8.09 -6.22 -8.31
N PRO A 83 9.16 -7.01 -8.13
CA PRO A 83 9.09 -8.31 -7.45
C PRO A 83 8.70 -8.25 -5.97
N ASP A 84 9.00 -7.16 -5.27
CA ASP A 84 8.77 -7.04 -3.83
C ASP A 84 7.41 -6.46 -3.45
N ALA A 85 6.58 -6.11 -4.44
CA ALA A 85 5.23 -5.62 -4.22
C ALA A 85 4.33 -6.68 -3.54
N PRO A 86 3.33 -6.26 -2.73
CA PRO A 86 2.44 -7.20 -2.03
C PRO A 86 1.68 -8.14 -2.97
N THR A 87 1.19 -7.63 -4.10
CA THR A 87 0.50 -8.46 -5.10
C THR A 87 1.43 -9.51 -5.71
N SER A 88 2.68 -9.15 -6.01
CA SER A 88 3.71 -10.08 -6.51
C SER A 88 4.00 -11.20 -5.50
N PHE A 89 3.93 -10.92 -4.19
CA PHE A 89 4.06 -11.94 -3.15
C PHE A 89 2.83 -12.87 -3.13
N LEU A 90 1.62 -12.31 -3.16
CA LEU A 90 0.37 -13.08 -3.12
C LEU A 90 0.13 -13.96 -4.35
N LEU A 91 0.73 -13.62 -5.49
CA LEU A 91 0.63 -14.38 -6.74
C LEU A 91 1.72 -15.45 -6.90
N LYS A 92 2.56 -15.67 -5.87
CA LYS A 92 3.50 -16.80 -5.88
C LYS A 92 2.78 -18.12 -6.05
N ASP A 93 3.37 -19.02 -6.83
CA ASP A 93 2.83 -20.37 -7.03
C ASP A 93 2.69 -21.12 -5.71
N GLU A 94 3.62 -20.93 -4.76
CA GLU A 94 3.56 -21.55 -3.45
C GLU A 94 2.41 -21.03 -2.57
N LEU A 95 1.84 -19.87 -2.91
CA LEU A 95 0.71 -19.26 -2.19
C LEU A 95 -0.61 -19.36 -2.96
N LYS A 96 -0.67 -20.10 -4.07
CA LYS A 96 -1.85 -20.10 -4.94
C LYS A 96 -3.15 -20.42 -4.18
N ASP A 97 -3.10 -21.41 -3.29
CA ASP A 97 -4.23 -21.84 -2.48
C ASP A 97 -4.31 -21.09 -1.13
N ASP A 98 -3.16 -20.65 -0.59
CA ASP A 98 -3.08 -20.05 0.75
C ASP A 98 -3.16 -18.52 0.77
N CYS A 99 -3.07 -17.85 -0.38
CA CYS A 99 -3.13 -16.39 -0.48
C CYS A 99 -4.42 -15.82 0.12
N ILE A 100 -5.53 -16.58 0.06
CA ILE A 100 -6.81 -16.19 0.65
C ILE A 100 -6.72 -16.01 2.17
N TYR A 101 -5.90 -16.80 2.87
CA TYR A 101 -5.71 -16.65 4.31
C TYR A 101 -4.97 -15.35 4.64
N ILE A 102 -4.03 -14.92 3.78
CA ILE A 102 -3.34 -13.63 3.95
C ILE A 102 -4.32 -12.47 3.72
N LEU A 103 -5.14 -12.55 2.66
CA LEU A 103 -6.18 -11.53 2.39
C LEU A 103 -7.20 -11.46 3.53
N ALA A 104 -7.64 -12.61 4.05
CA ALA A 104 -8.54 -12.68 5.21
C ALA A 104 -7.89 -12.08 6.47
N ALA A 105 -6.60 -12.35 6.72
CA ALA A 105 -5.88 -11.74 7.83
C ALA A 105 -5.78 -10.21 7.69
N LEU A 106 -5.50 -9.70 6.49
CA LEU A 106 -5.50 -8.26 6.21
C LEU A 106 -6.87 -7.64 6.45
N PHE A 107 -7.93 -8.28 5.97
CA PHE A 107 -9.31 -7.85 6.19
C PHE A 107 -9.63 -7.74 7.68
N LEU A 108 -9.37 -8.82 8.45
CA LEU A 108 -9.62 -8.85 9.89
C LEU A 108 -8.81 -7.79 10.66
N LEU A 109 -7.54 -7.58 10.31
CA LEU A 109 -6.72 -6.50 10.88
C LEU A 109 -7.31 -5.11 10.56
N SER A 110 -7.87 -4.91 9.36
CA SER A 110 -8.53 -3.66 8.99
C SER A 110 -9.79 -3.38 9.81
N GLU A 111 -10.42 -4.45 10.31
CA GLU A 111 -11.56 -4.44 11.23
C GLU A 111 -11.14 -4.39 12.72
N GLN A 112 -9.85 -4.16 13.02
CA GLN A 112 -9.28 -4.14 14.37
C GLN A 112 -9.42 -5.48 15.13
N VAL A 113 -9.50 -6.59 14.39
CA VAL A 113 -9.42 -7.93 14.96
C VAL A 113 -7.95 -8.34 15.09
N SER A 114 -7.54 -8.76 16.28
CA SER A 114 -6.17 -9.23 16.52
C SER A 114 -5.93 -10.59 15.86
N ILE A 115 -4.89 -10.66 15.02
CA ILE A 115 -4.52 -11.86 14.25
C ILE A 115 -3.06 -12.22 14.51
N SER A 116 -2.79 -13.53 14.66
CA SER A 116 -1.44 -14.07 14.83
C SER A 116 -0.73 -14.19 13.47
N ILE A 117 -0.41 -13.04 12.87
CA ILE A 117 0.37 -12.93 11.64
C ILE A 117 1.68 -12.19 11.92
N ASN A 118 2.79 -12.67 11.37
CA ASN A 118 4.10 -12.06 11.51
C ASN A 118 4.83 -12.08 10.17
N ALA A 119 5.52 -10.99 9.84
CA ALA A 119 6.39 -10.89 8.67
C ALA A 119 7.71 -10.27 9.14
N GLU A 120 8.76 -11.09 9.24
CA GLU A 120 10.06 -10.69 9.77
C GLU A 120 11.13 -10.94 8.71
N ILE A 121 12.14 -10.07 8.65
CA ILE A 121 13.30 -10.20 7.74
C ILE A 121 14.63 -9.83 8.41
N LYS A 122 14.60 -9.37 9.67
CA LYS A 122 15.81 -8.95 10.40
C LYS A 122 16.59 -10.13 10.96
N GLU A 123 15.90 -11.20 11.34
CA GLU A 123 16.53 -12.39 11.91
C GLU A 123 16.90 -13.38 10.79
N LYS A 124 18.20 -13.62 10.64
CA LYS A 124 18.73 -14.53 9.62
C LYS A 124 18.23 -15.95 9.86
N GLY A 125 17.55 -16.54 8.88
CA GLY A 125 16.91 -17.85 8.98
C GLY A 125 15.41 -17.81 9.33
N ASN A 126 14.90 -16.63 9.73
CA ASN A 126 13.48 -16.39 10.04
C ASN A 126 12.85 -15.37 9.07
N GLU A 127 13.38 -15.23 7.85
CA GLU A 127 12.87 -14.28 6.86
C GLU A 127 11.58 -14.76 6.17
N LYS A 128 10.50 -14.90 6.96
CA LYS A 128 9.24 -15.51 6.54
C LYS A 128 8.00 -14.77 7.04
N LEU A 129 6.91 -14.97 6.32
CA LEU A 129 5.56 -14.65 6.74
C LEU A 129 4.91 -15.89 7.34
N ILE A 130 4.48 -15.79 8.60
CA ILE A 130 3.79 -16.86 9.31
C ILE A 130 2.42 -16.37 9.74
N LEU A 131 1.37 -17.12 9.38
CA LEU A 131 0.02 -16.94 9.89
C LEU A 131 -0.39 -18.18 10.67
N LYS A 132 -0.83 -17.98 11.92
CA LYS A 132 -1.26 -19.05 12.82
C LYS A 132 -2.71 -18.86 13.28
N SER A 133 -3.32 -19.94 13.72
CA SER A 133 -4.54 -19.91 14.53
C SER A 133 -4.33 -19.15 15.84
N ALA A 134 -5.44 -18.73 16.46
CA ALA A 134 -5.42 -17.97 17.71
C ALA A 134 -4.78 -18.76 18.87
N ASP A 135 -4.93 -20.09 18.88
CA ASP A 135 -4.29 -21.00 19.84
C ASP A 135 -2.84 -21.35 19.49
N GLY A 136 -2.34 -20.92 18.32
CA GLY A 136 -0.98 -21.17 17.84
C GLY A 136 -0.71 -22.59 17.33
N ASN A 137 -1.70 -23.48 17.34
CA ASN A 137 -1.54 -24.91 17.01
C ASN A 137 -1.55 -25.18 15.51
N THR A 138 -2.25 -24.37 14.73
CA THR A 138 -2.36 -24.50 13.27
C THR A 138 -1.59 -23.39 12.59
N ILE A 139 -0.79 -23.76 11.60
CA ILE A 139 -0.10 -22.81 10.72
C ILE A 139 -0.86 -22.80 9.40
N TYR A 140 -1.46 -21.66 9.07
CA TYR A 140 -2.18 -21.46 7.80
C TYR A 140 -1.26 -21.02 6.68
N VAL A 141 -0.18 -20.28 7.01
CA VAL A 141 0.82 -19.83 6.04
C VAL A 141 2.19 -19.90 6.70
N ASP A 142 3.16 -20.51 6.03
CA ASP A 142 4.59 -20.40 6.35
C ASP A 142 5.35 -20.20 5.03
N GLN A 143 5.59 -18.93 4.68
CA GLN A 143 6.12 -18.57 3.37
C GLN A 143 7.37 -17.71 3.48
N SER A 144 8.40 -18.07 2.70
CA SER A 144 9.63 -17.28 2.60
C SER A 144 9.38 -15.89 1.97
N LEU A 145 9.89 -14.86 2.66
CA LEU A 145 9.93 -13.48 2.19
C LEU A 145 11.20 -13.18 1.38
N VAL A 146 12.08 -14.17 1.20
CA VAL A 146 13.31 -14.02 0.43
C VAL A 146 13.00 -13.91 -1.06
N LEU A 147 13.70 -12.99 -1.71
CA LEU A 147 13.74 -12.80 -3.15
C LEU A 147 15.17 -12.95 -3.64
N TYR A 148 15.34 -13.35 -4.89
CA TYR A 148 16.64 -13.31 -5.55
C TYR A 148 16.53 -12.45 -6.80
N LYS A 149 17.36 -11.42 -6.87
CA LYS A 149 17.42 -10.51 -8.01
C LYS A 149 18.78 -10.65 -8.69
N ASN A 150 18.80 -10.67 -10.02
CA ASN A 150 20.06 -10.67 -10.74
C ASN A 150 20.80 -9.36 -10.45
N LYS A 151 22.10 -9.46 -10.20
CA LYS A 151 22.98 -8.30 -10.11
C LYS A 151 23.12 -7.68 -11.50
N GLU A 152 23.14 -6.35 -11.57
CA GLU A 152 23.34 -5.67 -12.85
C GLU A 152 24.65 -6.14 -13.48
N ASN A 153 24.57 -6.54 -14.75
CA ASN A 153 25.71 -7.03 -15.55
C ASN A 153 26.41 -8.29 -14.99
N SER A 154 25.70 -9.15 -14.24
CA SER A 154 26.23 -10.42 -13.73
C SER A 154 25.15 -11.51 -13.64
N GLU A 155 25.55 -12.77 -13.76
CA GLU A 155 24.69 -13.94 -13.48
C GLU A 155 24.52 -14.20 -11.97
N GLU A 156 25.26 -13.46 -11.14
CA GLU A 156 25.17 -13.54 -9.68
C GLU A 156 23.78 -13.06 -9.18
N LYS A 157 23.13 -13.88 -8.35
CA LYS A 157 21.87 -13.52 -7.70
C LYS A 157 22.12 -12.89 -6.34
N ILE A 158 21.59 -11.68 -6.14
CA ILE A 158 21.59 -10.98 -4.85
C ILE A 158 20.33 -11.38 -4.07
N LYS A 159 20.53 -11.80 -2.81
CA LYS A 159 19.44 -12.00 -1.86
C LYS A 159 18.80 -10.66 -1.50
N THR A 160 17.50 -10.57 -1.71
CA THR A 160 16.62 -9.42 -1.39
C THR A 160 15.36 -9.93 -0.67
N TYR A 161 14.37 -9.07 -0.46
CA TYR A 161 13.17 -9.42 0.33
C TYR A 161 11.91 -8.75 -0.19
N HIS A 162 10.74 -9.33 0.10
CA HIS A 162 9.42 -8.71 -0.08
C HIS A 162 9.18 -7.58 0.94
N THR A 163 9.98 -6.51 0.85
CA THR A 163 9.98 -5.45 1.87
C THR A 163 8.65 -4.69 1.94
N GLU A 164 7.94 -4.52 0.82
CA GLU A 164 6.64 -3.86 0.82
C GLU A 164 5.57 -4.72 1.50
N THR A 165 5.63 -6.06 1.33
CA THR A 165 4.74 -6.99 2.05
C THR A 165 4.96 -6.89 3.55
N VAL A 166 6.22 -6.89 3.99
CA VAL A 166 6.58 -6.72 5.42
C VAL A 166 6.06 -5.40 5.96
N LYS A 167 6.24 -4.29 5.22
CA LYS A 167 5.76 -2.97 5.62
C LYS A 167 4.24 -2.94 5.72
N LEU A 168 3.52 -3.55 4.78
CA LEU A 168 2.06 -3.64 4.81
C LEU A 168 1.57 -4.42 6.03
N ILE A 169 2.10 -5.61 6.28
CA ILE A 169 1.70 -6.45 7.43
C ILE A 169 1.99 -5.71 8.74
N ASN A 170 3.16 -5.11 8.88
CA ASN A 170 3.51 -4.37 10.10
C ASN A 170 2.66 -3.11 10.30
N PHE A 171 2.32 -2.40 9.22
CA PHE A 171 1.37 -1.29 9.25
C PHE A 171 0.00 -1.75 9.75
N MET A 172 -0.55 -2.80 9.15
CA MET A 172 -1.86 -3.32 9.51
C MET A 172 -1.92 -3.82 10.94
N LYS A 173 -0.89 -4.53 11.41
CA LYS A 173 -0.81 -4.97 12.81
C LYS A 173 -0.74 -3.81 13.79
N HIS A 174 0.07 -2.79 13.49
CA HIS A 174 0.26 -1.66 14.38
C HIS A 174 -1.06 -0.89 14.59
N TYR A 175 -1.82 -0.65 13.52
CA TYR A 175 -3.08 0.10 13.55
C TYR A 175 -4.33 -0.79 13.69
N ALA A 176 -4.19 -2.10 13.86
CA ALA A 176 -5.29 -2.95 14.34
C ALA A 176 -5.48 -2.81 15.86
N GLY A 177 -4.46 -2.34 16.59
CA GLY A 177 -4.53 -2.05 18.03
C GLY A 177 -4.71 -0.56 18.32
N ASP A 178 -4.36 -0.16 19.56
CA ASP A 178 -4.66 1.18 20.11
C ASP A 178 -4.12 2.37 19.30
N ALA A 179 -3.09 2.17 18.48
CA ALA A 179 -2.48 3.24 17.67
C ALA A 179 -3.50 3.94 16.73
N ILE A 180 -4.55 3.23 16.29
CA ILE A 180 -5.59 3.79 15.42
C ILE A 180 -6.46 4.84 16.12
N THR A 181 -6.48 4.85 17.46
CA THR A 181 -7.30 5.77 18.25
C THR A 181 -7.01 7.24 17.92
N CYS A 182 -5.76 7.57 17.54
CA CYS A 182 -5.37 8.96 17.23
C CYS A 182 -6.01 9.51 15.96
N ILE A 183 -6.49 8.66 15.05
CA ILE A 183 -7.23 9.06 13.84
C ILE A 183 -8.74 8.87 14.02
N GLN A 184 -9.20 7.84 14.73
CA GLN A 184 -10.63 7.64 14.98
C GLN A 184 -11.28 8.80 15.74
N LYS A 185 -10.58 9.37 16.73
CA LYS A 185 -11.04 10.53 17.50
C LYS A 185 -11.32 11.78 16.65
N GLU A 186 -10.74 11.84 15.45
CA GLU A 186 -10.90 12.95 14.49
C GLU A 186 -11.95 12.65 13.40
N GLY A 187 -12.64 11.51 13.52
CA GLY A 187 -13.70 11.10 12.60
C GLY A 187 -13.23 10.31 11.38
N PHE A 188 -11.99 9.78 11.38
CA PHE A 188 -11.54 8.83 10.36
C PHE A 188 -12.08 7.43 10.68
N ILE A 189 -13.38 7.25 10.40
CA ILE A 189 -14.15 6.03 10.65
C ILE A 189 -15.08 5.74 9.47
N GLU A 190 -15.76 4.59 9.50
CA GLU A 190 -16.82 4.30 8.54
C GLU A 190 -17.98 5.28 8.72
N PRO A 191 -18.51 5.87 7.65
CA PRO A 191 -19.61 6.81 7.77
C PRO A 191 -20.89 6.06 8.11
N THR A 192 -21.60 6.57 9.11
CA THR A 192 -22.94 6.09 9.52
C THR A 192 -24.05 7.06 9.11
N THR A 193 -23.66 8.24 8.62
CA THR A 193 -24.58 9.26 8.08
C THR A 193 -24.08 9.78 6.73
N TYR A 194 -24.98 10.44 6.00
CA TYR A 194 -24.64 11.06 4.72
C TYR A 194 -23.61 12.18 4.89
N GLU A 195 -23.71 12.99 5.94
CA GLU A 195 -22.78 14.07 6.22
C GLU A 195 -21.35 13.54 6.43
N GLN A 196 -21.20 12.47 7.21
CA GLN A 196 -19.91 11.82 7.43
C GLN A 196 -19.34 11.22 6.13
N PHE A 197 -20.21 10.67 5.28
CA PHE A 197 -19.79 10.16 3.97
C PHE A 197 -19.24 11.29 3.09
N MET A 198 -19.93 12.44 3.07
CA MET A 198 -19.53 13.60 2.28
C MET A 198 -18.22 14.25 2.74
N GLU A 199 -17.82 14.08 4.00
CA GLU A 199 -16.49 14.49 4.48
C GLU A 199 -15.35 13.67 3.86
N GLY A 200 -15.62 12.46 3.37
CA GLY A 200 -14.64 11.60 2.71
C GLY A 200 -13.51 11.08 3.60
N LYS A 201 -13.56 11.30 4.93
CA LYS A 201 -12.53 10.85 5.88
C LYS A 201 -12.32 9.34 5.87
N PHE A 202 -13.38 8.57 5.60
CA PHE A 202 -13.32 7.12 5.50
C PHE A 202 -12.33 6.63 4.42
N LEU A 203 -12.05 7.45 3.38
CA LEU A 203 -11.09 7.16 2.32
C LEU A 203 -9.64 7.03 2.82
N SER A 204 -9.36 7.54 4.01
CA SER A 204 -8.06 7.42 4.68
C SER A 204 -8.08 6.39 5.81
N THR A 205 -9.01 5.43 5.81
CA THR A 205 -9.08 4.35 6.80
C THR A 205 -8.43 3.07 6.28
N SER A 206 -7.85 2.26 7.18
CA SER A 206 -7.32 0.93 6.85
C SER A 206 -8.38 0.02 6.23
N ARG A 207 -9.63 0.12 6.71
CA ARG A 207 -10.79 -0.60 6.16
C ARG A 207 -10.98 -0.31 4.68
N PHE A 208 -11.15 0.95 4.30
CA PHE A 208 -11.33 1.35 2.90
C PHE A 208 -10.16 0.89 2.02
N LEU A 209 -8.92 1.07 2.51
CA LEU A 209 -7.70 0.69 1.79
C LEU A 209 -7.66 -0.82 1.48
N ILE A 210 -7.90 -1.66 2.49
CA ILE A 210 -7.77 -3.11 2.36
C ILE A 210 -8.97 -3.72 1.62
N GLN A 211 -10.19 -3.26 1.88
CA GLN A 211 -11.37 -3.73 1.16
C GLN A 211 -11.27 -3.41 -0.34
N SER A 212 -10.82 -2.21 -0.69
CA SER A 212 -10.57 -1.85 -2.10
C SER A 212 -9.50 -2.75 -2.72
N TYR A 213 -8.43 -3.05 -1.98
CA TYR A 213 -7.34 -3.88 -2.49
C TYR A 213 -7.78 -5.33 -2.72
N ILE A 214 -8.57 -5.89 -1.79
CA ILE A 214 -9.14 -7.23 -1.93
C ILE A 214 -10.10 -7.28 -3.12
N TYR A 215 -10.95 -6.25 -3.29
CA TYR A 215 -11.85 -6.15 -4.44
C TYR A 215 -11.09 -6.22 -5.76
N GLU A 216 -10.08 -5.36 -5.95
CA GLU A 216 -9.25 -5.38 -7.16
C GLU A 216 -8.48 -6.70 -7.34
N PHE A 217 -8.03 -7.32 -6.24
CA PHE A 217 -7.31 -8.59 -6.29
C PHE A 217 -8.19 -9.74 -6.77
N ILE A 218 -9.45 -9.77 -6.32
CA ILE A 218 -10.43 -10.77 -6.77
C ILE A 218 -10.82 -10.50 -8.24
N ASP A 219 -11.01 -9.24 -8.64
CA ASP A 219 -11.37 -8.88 -10.02
C ASP A 219 -10.24 -9.15 -11.03
N THR A 220 -8.99 -9.12 -10.58
CA THR A 220 -7.81 -9.42 -11.40
C THR A 220 -7.58 -10.92 -11.61
N LYS A 221 -8.18 -11.80 -10.79
CA LYS A 221 -8.06 -13.26 -10.89
C LYS A 221 -9.21 -13.87 -11.71
#